data_AF-L7W4V9-F1
#
_entry.id   AF-L7W4V9-F1
#
_cell.length_a   1.000
_cell.length_b   1.000
_cell.length_c   1.000
_cell.angle_alpha   90.00
_cell.angle_beta   90.00
_cell.angle_gamma   90.00
#
_symmetry.space_group_name_H-M   'P 1'
#
loop_
_entity.id
_entity.type
_entity.pdbx_description
1 polymer ?
#
loop_
_entity_poly.entity_id
_entity_poly.type
_entity_poly.pdbx_seq_one_letter_code
_entity_poly.pdbx_strand_id
1 'polypeptide(L)'
;MYIWYWKILWTHRNKLPEKLEIKNPKLQYEGMSGAFFWEDENLWELRYPLTEPFKSVLCHRTKLVLGTQSQIENFSSSKFDKSIFQLAKNYFPDWIGFEESRCTYHPKSANRMIRILKVADWRMEKLMNEDYD
;
A
#
# COMPACT_ATOMS: atom_id res chain seq x y z
N MET A 1 -12.85 -5.61 -15.77
CA MET A 1 -12.16 -5.08 -14.57
C MET A 1 -10.90 -4.27 -14.93
N TYR A 2 -9.95 -4.81 -15.71
CA TYR A 2 -8.70 -4.12 -16.07
C TYR A 2 -8.88 -2.78 -16.82
N ILE A 3 -9.84 -2.72 -17.75
CA ILE A 3 -10.15 -1.52 -18.55
C ILE A 3 -10.63 -0.34 -17.69
N TRP A 4 -11.34 -0.63 -16.59
CA TRP A 4 -11.86 0.41 -15.70
C TRP A 4 -10.74 1.06 -14.89
N TYR A 5 -9.85 0.26 -14.29
CA TYR A 5 -8.66 0.75 -13.59
C TYR A 5 -7.75 1.56 -14.51
N TRP A 6 -7.55 1.09 -15.74
CA TRP A 6 -6.81 1.82 -16.77
C TRP A 6 -7.41 3.21 -17.03
N LYS A 7 -8.73 3.28 -17.26
CA LYS A 7 -9.44 4.54 -17.50
C LYS A 7 -9.31 5.48 -16.30
N ILE A 8 -9.41 4.97 -15.07
CA ILE A 8 -9.28 5.77 -13.84
C ILE A 8 -7.88 6.38 -13.72
N LEU A 9 -6.84 5.55 -13.78
CA LEU A 9 -5.45 5.98 -13.66
C LEU A 9 -5.11 7.01 -14.74
N TRP A 10 -5.53 6.76 -15.98
CA TRP A 10 -5.32 7.69 -17.08
C TRP A 10 -6.03 9.04 -16.86
N THR A 11 -7.30 9.02 -16.43
CA THR A 11 -8.09 10.26 -16.19
C THR A 11 -7.54 11.09 -15.04
N HIS A 12 -6.84 10.47 -14.08
CA HIS A 12 -6.38 11.12 -12.86
C HIS A 12 -4.85 11.31 -12.80
N ARG A 13 -4.13 11.10 -13.91
CA ARG A 13 -2.65 11.08 -13.99
C ARG A 13 -1.92 12.29 -13.39
N ASN A 14 -2.58 13.44 -13.25
CA ASN A 14 -2.01 14.68 -12.69
C ASN A 14 -2.49 15.01 -11.27
N LYS A 15 -3.15 14.07 -10.56
CA LYS A 15 -3.76 14.32 -9.25
C LYS A 15 -2.95 13.82 -8.05
N LEU A 16 -1.79 13.20 -8.29
CA LEU A 16 -0.91 12.77 -7.21
C LEU A 16 0.15 13.83 -6.92
N PRO A 17 0.60 13.95 -5.66
CA PRO A 17 1.72 14.80 -5.33
C PRO A 17 2.98 14.25 -6.01
N GLU A 18 3.66 15.13 -6.75
CA GLU A 18 4.92 14.78 -7.41
C GLU A 18 6.03 14.73 -6.35
N LYS A 19 6.08 15.67 -5.39
CA LYS A 19 6.97 15.60 -4.21
C LYS A 19 6.38 16.42 -3.07
N LEU A 20 6.22 15.80 -1.90
CA LEU A 20 5.97 16.51 -0.64
C LEU A 20 7.22 16.38 0.22
N GLU A 21 7.84 17.50 0.57
CA GLU A 21 9.03 17.52 1.44
C GLU A 21 8.62 17.34 2.92
N ILE A 22 8.15 16.15 3.27
CA ILE A 22 8.09 15.74 4.67
C ILE A 22 9.40 15.02 4.98
N LYS A 23 10.21 15.60 5.87
CA LYS A 23 11.56 15.07 6.18
C LYS A 23 11.56 13.68 6.84
N ASN A 24 10.47 13.30 7.49
CA ASN A 24 10.33 12.00 8.15
C ASN A 24 8.87 11.54 8.15
N PRO A 25 8.35 11.12 6.98
CA PRO A 25 6.94 10.79 6.85
C PRO A 25 6.60 9.58 7.70
N LYS A 26 5.51 9.67 8.46
CA LYS A 26 5.01 8.56 9.27
C LYS A 26 4.47 7.46 8.38
N LEU A 27 4.86 6.23 8.71
CA LEU A 27 4.28 5.03 8.13
C LEU A 27 2.87 4.84 8.69
N GLN A 28 1.90 4.72 7.78
CA GLN A 28 0.49 4.44 8.05
C GLN A 28 0.14 3.01 7.61
N TYR A 29 -0.87 2.45 8.27
CA TYR A 29 -1.36 1.10 8.07
C TYR A 29 -2.84 1.16 7.67
N GLU A 30 -3.17 0.58 6.53
CA GLU A 30 -4.54 0.43 6.08
C GLU A 30 -5.08 -0.93 6.50
N GLY A 31 -6.08 -0.93 7.39
CA GLY A 31 -6.54 -2.14 8.07
C GLY A 31 -7.17 -3.18 7.16
N MET A 32 -7.96 -2.80 6.15
CA MET A 32 -8.73 -3.77 5.35
C MET A 32 -7.86 -4.53 4.35
N SER A 33 -6.92 -3.85 3.69
CA SER A 33 -5.98 -4.47 2.75
C SER A 33 -4.72 -4.98 3.43
N GLY A 34 -4.44 -4.54 4.66
CA GLY A 34 -3.18 -4.77 5.36
C GLY A 34 -1.99 -3.99 4.78
N ALA A 35 -2.23 -3.07 3.85
CA ALA A 35 -1.18 -2.39 3.11
C ALA A 35 -0.63 -1.18 3.87
N PHE A 36 0.60 -0.81 3.54
CA PHE A 36 1.30 0.31 4.15
C PHE A 36 1.59 1.43 3.15
N PHE A 37 1.54 2.65 3.66
CA PHE A 37 1.88 3.85 2.93
C PHE A 37 2.42 4.92 3.86
N TRP A 38 3.00 5.95 3.27
CA TRP A 38 3.58 7.06 4.02
C TRP A 38 2.64 8.27 3.96
N GLU A 39 2.62 9.06 5.02
CA GLU A 39 1.69 10.18 5.17
C GLU A 39 1.83 11.24 4.07
N ASP A 40 3.03 11.40 3.52
CA ASP A 40 3.35 12.35 2.45
C ASP A 40 2.91 11.89 1.06
N GLU A 41 2.31 10.71 0.95
CA GLU A 41 1.81 10.19 -0.32
C GLU A 41 0.40 10.70 -0.66
N ASN A 42 -0.24 11.40 0.29
CA ASN A 42 -1.61 11.95 0.22
C ASN A 42 -2.66 11.00 -0.37
N LEU A 43 -2.49 9.70 -0.15
CA LEU A 43 -3.39 8.68 -0.72
C LEU A 43 -4.82 8.76 -0.19
N TRP A 44 -5.02 9.30 1.00
CA TRP A 44 -6.35 9.53 1.57
C TRP A 44 -7.05 10.77 1.03
N GLU A 45 -6.30 11.71 0.47
CA GLU A 45 -6.88 12.84 -0.26
C GLU A 45 -7.36 12.42 -1.66
N LEU A 46 -6.95 11.22 -2.12
CA LEU A 46 -7.47 10.64 -3.35
C LEU A 46 -8.94 10.30 -3.16
N ARG A 47 -9.78 11.07 -3.85
CA ARG A 47 -11.20 10.77 -3.95
C ARG A 47 -11.42 9.53 -4.80
N TYR A 48 -12.49 8.80 -4.48
CA TYR A 48 -13.06 7.81 -5.38
C TYR A 48 -13.17 8.42 -6.80
N PRO A 49 -12.75 7.70 -7.86
CA PRO A 49 -12.46 6.26 -7.92
C PRO A 49 -10.97 5.87 -7.80
N LEU A 50 -10.05 6.80 -7.57
CA LEU A 50 -8.61 6.53 -7.63
C LEU A 50 -8.08 5.70 -6.44
N THR A 51 -8.80 5.70 -5.33
CA THR A 51 -8.43 4.94 -4.11
C THR A 51 -8.39 3.42 -4.37
N GLU A 52 -9.31 2.89 -5.18
CA GLU A 52 -9.40 1.45 -5.46
C GLU A 52 -8.15 0.87 -6.17
N PRO A 53 -7.67 1.43 -7.31
CA PRO A 53 -6.44 0.92 -7.91
C PRO A 53 -5.25 1.07 -6.96
N PHE A 54 -5.23 2.13 -6.17
CA PHE A 54 -4.13 2.39 -5.26
C PHE A 54 -4.06 1.40 -4.10
N LYS A 55 -5.17 0.80 -3.65
CA LYS A 55 -5.13 -0.35 -2.73
C LYS A 55 -4.27 -1.49 -3.30
N SER A 56 -4.50 -1.87 -4.56
CA SER A 56 -3.68 -2.88 -5.25
C SER A 56 -2.21 -2.46 -5.40
N VAL A 57 -1.94 -1.19 -5.73
CA VAL A 57 -0.58 -0.64 -5.79
C VAL A 57 0.13 -0.80 -4.44
N LEU A 58 -0.56 -0.41 -3.36
CA LEU A 58 -0.04 -0.47 -2.00
C LEU A 58 0.18 -1.89 -1.51
N CYS A 59 -0.71 -2.83 -1.83
CA CYS A 59 -0.53 -4.24 -1.54
C CYS A 59 0.74 -4.79 -2.19
N HIS A 60 0.93 -4.51 -3.49
CA HIS A 60 2.14 -4.96 -4.17
C HIS A 60 3.40 -4.35 -3.57
N ARG A 61 3.39 -3.03 -3.32
CA ARG A 61 4.53 -2.32 -2.75
C ARG A 61 4.89 -2.82 -1.35
N THR A 62 3.90 -3.02 -0.50
CA THR A 62 4.08 -3.53 0.86
C THR A 62 4.81 -4.87 0.84
N LYS A 63 4.44 -5.77 -0.09
CA LYS A 63 5.17 -7.04 -0.29
C LYS A 63 6.62 -6.83 -0.69
N LEU A 64 6.91 -5.85 -1.57
CA LEU A 64 8.28 -5.55 -1.96
C LEU A 64 9.13 -5.08 -0.75
N VAL A 65 8.55 -4.26 0.13
CA VAL A 65 9.23 -3.77 1.34
C VAL A 65 9.43 -4.87 2.37
N LEU A 66 8.44 -5.75 2.55
CA LEU A 66 8.53 -6.90 3.46
C LEU A 66 9.48 -7.99 2.95
N GLY A 67 9.68 -8.08 1.64
CA GLY A 67 10.51 -9.11 1.01
C GLY A 67 10.00 -10.53 1.29
N THR A 68 10.91 -11.48 1.46
CA THR A 68 10.59 -12.88 1.80
C THR A 68 10.31 -13.09 3.30
N GLN A 69 10.41 -12.05 4.12
CA GLN A 69 10.27 -12.14 5.58
C GLN A 69 8.82 -12.12 6.06
N SER A 70 7.84 -11.81 5.21
CA SER A 70 6.44 -11.92 5.61
C SER A 70 6.04 -13.40 5.68
N GLN A 71 6.24 -14.02 6.85
CA GLN A 71 5.58 -15.28 7.23
C GLN A 71 4.06 -15.11 7.42
N ILE A 72 3.53 -13.93 7.10
CA ILE A 72 2.10 -13.64 7.10
C ILE A 72 1.56 -14.24 5.79
N GLU A 73 1.11 -15.49 5.87
CA GLU A 73 0.58 -16.29 4.76
C GLU A 73 -0.57 -15.58 3.99
N ASN A 74 -1.20 -14.57 4.62
CA ASN A 74 -2.32 -13.83 4.06
C ASN A 74 -1.93 -12.61 3.20
N PHE A 75 -0.67 -12.16 3.21
CA PHE A 75 -0.25 -10.98 2.46
C PHE A 75 0.38 -11.34 1.11
N SER A 76 -0.40 -11.97 0.23
CA SER A 76 0.06 -12.30 -1.12
C SER A 76 -0.35 -11.21 -2.11
N SER A 77 0.61 -10.48 -2.69
CA SER A 77 0.32 -9.67 -3.88
C SER A 77 0.05 -10.60 -5.05
N SER A 78 -1.12 -10.43 -5.65
CA SER A 78 -1.58 -11.22 -6.80
C SER A 78 -0.87 -10.77 -8.08
N LYS A 79 -0.95 -11.57 -9.14
CA LYS A 79 -0.52 -11.12 -10.49
C LYS A 79 -1.25 -9.84 -10.89
N PHE A 80 -2.50 -9.69 -10.46
CA PHE A 80 -3.31 -8.50 -10.70
C PHE A 80 -2.70 -7.25 -10.03
N ASP A 81 -2.32 -7.33 -8.75
CA ASP A 81 -1.73 -6.20 -8.02
C ASP A 81 -0.41 -5.76 -8.66
N LYS A 82 0.41 -6.72 -9.10
CA LYS A 82 1.65 -6.44 -9.84
C LYS A 82 1.35 -5.69 -11.14
N SER A 83 0.33 -6.11 -11.89
CA SER A 83 -0.06 -5.45 -13.14
C SER A 83 -0.56 -4.02 -12.90
N ILE A 84 -1.40 -3.80 -11.88
CA ILE A 84 -1.88 -2.46 -11.52
C ILE A 84 -0.72 -1.58 -11.03
N PHE A 85 0.21 -2.12 -10.25
CA PHE A 85 1.43 -1.41 -9.83
C PHE A 85 2.25 -0.92 -11.02
N GLN A 86 2.54 -1.79 -12.00
CA GLN A 86 3.27 -1.38 -13.21
C GLN A 86 2.51 -0.33 -14.02
N LEU A 87 1.18 -0.47 -14.10
CA LEU A 87 0.35 0.48 -14.81
C LEU A 87 0.37 1.86 -14.12
N ALA A 88 0.28 1.89 -12.80
CA ALA A 88 0.37 3.12 -12.02
C ALA A 88 1.75 3.78 -12.16
N LYS A 89 2.86 3.01 -12.18
CA LYS A 89 4.20 3.56 -12.47
C LYS A 89 4.27 4.27 -13.82
N ASN A 90 3.59 3.75 -14.83
CA ASN A 90 3.57 4.37 -16.16
C ASN A 90 2.76 5.67 -16.21
N TYR A 91 1.69 5.77 -15.43
CA TYR A 91 0.82 6.95 -15.40
C TYR A 91 1.25 8.02 -14.39
N PHE A 92 1.99 7.62 -13.36
CA PHE A 92 2.44 8.48 -12.26
C PHE A 92 3.92 8.26 -11.98
N PRO A 93 4.82 8.47 -12.96
CA PRO A 93 6.23 8.12 -12.82
C PRO A 93 6.92 8.89 -11.68
N ASP A 94 6.46 10.12 -11.41
CA ASP A 94 7.05 11.01 -10.42
C ASP A 94 6.39 10.90 -9.04
N TRP A 95 5.41 10.01 -8.84
CA TRP A 95 4.78 9.86 -7.53
C TRP A 95 5.79 9.35 -6.50
N ILE A 96 5.91 10.08 -5.38
CA ILE A 96 6.87 9.78 -4.28
C ILE A 96 6.74 8.36 -3.73
N GLY A 97 5.55 7.76 -3.80
CA GLY A 97 5.34 6.38 -3.37
C GLY A 97 6.06 5.33 -4.21
N PHE A 98 6.59 5.69 -5.38
CA PHE A 98 7.43 4.85 -6.24
C PHE A 98 8.93 5.03 -6.07
N GLU A 99 9.36 5.87 -5.12
CA GLU A 99 10.77 5.95 -4.75
C GLU A 99 11.33 4.56 -4.41
N GLU A 100 12.57 4.30 -4.82
CA GLU A 100 13.20 2.99 -4.66
C GLU A 100 13.26 2.55 -3.18
N SER A 101 13.52 3.50 -2.28
CA SER A 101 13.54 3.28 -0.83
C SER A 101 12.22 2.78 -0.25
N ARG A 102 11.10 3.00 -0.96
CA ARG A 102 9.73 2.58 -0.59
C ARG A 102 9.23 1.38 -1.39
N CYS A 103 9.96 0.98 -2.45
CA CYS A 103 9.61 -0.11 -3.35
C CYS A 103 10.60 -1.28 -3.32
N THR A 104 11.54 -1.27 -2.37
CA THR A 104 12.54 -2.32 -2.19
C THR A 104 12.58 -2.77 -0.74
N TYR A 105 13.13 -3.96 -0.49
CA TYR A 105 13.25 -4.49 0.86
C TYR A 105 14.13 -3.57 1.71
N HIS A 106 13.59 -3.12 2.84
CA HIS A 106 14.31 -2.29 3.80
C HIS A 106 14.09 -2.84 5.22
N PRO A 107 15.13 -3.36 5.89
CA PRO A 107 14.96 -4.15 7.12
C PRO A 107 14.34 -3.36 8.27
N LYS A 108 14.64 -2.07 8.42
CA LYS A 108 14.03 -1.25 9.47
C LYS A 108 12.53 -1.04 9.23
N SER A 109 12.15 -0.81 7.96
CA SER A 109 10.75 -0.61 7.56
C SER A 109 9.97 -1.92 7.66
N ALA A 110 10.54 -3.01 7.14
CA ALA A 110 9.95 -4.34 7.19
C ALA A 110 9.69 -4.79 8.65
N ASN A 111 10.68 -4.67 9.53
CA ASN A 111 10.51 -5.00 10.94
C ASN A 111 9.41 -4.18 11.62
N ARG A 112 9.31 -2.89 11.28
CA ARG A 112 8.23 -2.03 11.79
C ARG A 112 6.86 -2.47 11.29
N MET A 113 6.73 -2.76 10.00
CA MET A 113 5.49 -3.25 9.38
C MET A 113 5.05 -4.58 10.00
N ILE A 114 5.97 -5.55 10.16
CA ILE A 114 5.68 -6.85 10.76
C ILE A 114 5.15 -6.71 12.19
N ARG A 115 5.73 -5.82 13.01
CA ARG A 115 5.25 -5.56 14.37
C ARG A 115 3.83 -4.99 14.36
N ILE A 116 3.53 -4.07 13.45
CA ILE A 116 2.19 -3.49 13.30
C ILE A 116 1.19 -4.57 12.89
N LEU A 117 1.53 -5.41 11.89
CA LEU A 117 0.68 -6.51 11.45
C LEU A 117 0.38 -7.49 12.58
N LYS A 118 1.38 -7.91 13.36
CA LYS A 118 1.16 -8.80 14.52
C LYS A 118 0.21 -8.21 15.56
N VAL A 119 0.31 -6.90 15.83
CA VAL A 119 -0.61 -6.21 16.75
C VAL A 119 -2.01 -6.10 16.15
N ALA A 120 -2.12 -5.88 14.84
CA ALA A 120 -3.41 -5.86 14.14
C ALA A 120 -4.09 -7.24 14.16
N ASP A 121 -3.35 -8.30 13.84
CA ASP A 121 -3.84 -9.69 13.88
C ASP A 121 -4.33 -10.04 15.29
N TRP A 122 -3.52 -9.76 16.33
CA TRP A 122 -3.92 -9.98 17.72
C TRP A 122 -5.19 -9.21 18.12
N ARG A 123 -5.35 -7.96 17.68
CA ARG A 123 -6.57 -7.17 17.95
C ARG A 123 -7.78 -7.79 17.26
N MET A 124 -7.64 -8.26 16.03
CA MET A 124 -8.70 -8.91 15.29
C MET A 124 -9.10 -10.24 15.93
N GLU A 125 -8.13 -11.07 16.31
CA GLU A 125 -8.37 -12.32 17.07
C GLU A 125 -9.11 -12.05 18.37
N LYS A 126 -8.70 -11.00 19.11
CA LYS A 126 -9.36 -10.63 20.36
C LYS A 126 -10.82 -10.23 20.15
N LEU A 127 -11.10 -9.37 19.17
CA LEU A 127 -12.48 -8.97 18.83
C LEU A 127 -13.33 -10.18 18.44
N MET A 128 -12.78 -11.04 17.58
CA MET A 128 -13.47 -12.26 17.12
C MET A 128 -13.73 -13.26 18.24
N ASN A 129 -12.98 -13.25 19.34
CA ASN A 129 -13.22 -14.13 20.49
C ASN A 129 -14.18 -13.50 21.52
N GLU A 130 -14.19 -12.17 21.66
CA GLU A 130 -15.11 -11.45 22.55
C GLU A 130 -16.57 -11.49 22.04
N ASP A 131 -16.80 -11.68 20.74
CA ASP A 131 -18.14 -11.79 20.15
C ASP A 131 -18.81 -13.18 20.38
N TYR A 132 -18.12 -14.14 21.01
CA TYR A 132 -18.65 -15.50 21.29
C TYR A 132 -18.87 -15.83 22.79
N ASP A 133 -18.65 -14.86 23.70
CA ASP A 133 -18.96 -14.96 25.14
C ASP A 133 -20.22 -14.14 25.50
#